data_AF-A0A239E789-F1
#
_entry.id   AF-A0A239E789-F1
#
_cell.length_a   1.000
_cell.length_b   1.000
_cell.length_c   1.000
_cell.angle_alpha   90.00
_cell.angle_beta   90.00
_cell.angle_gamma   90.00
#
_symmetry.space_group_name_H-M   'P 1'
#
loop_
_entity.id
_entity.type
_entity.pdbx_description
1 polymer ?
#
loop_
_entity_poly.entity_id
_entity_poly.type
_entity_poly.pdbx_seq_one_letter_code
_entity_poly.pdbx_strand_id
1 'polypeptide(L)'
;MKNSLIINRIKQGALLLMSALIFVACTEDDMPALDPDEVLTGQSKSYDLDEVAVPGISGTAVLEETSTGSTKLTITLSGTPDGGQHPAHIHFNSAATGGGIAVSLTPVNGTTGISETIISRQDDGSSLTYNQLLDFDGYINVHLSADDLGTIVAQGDIGSNELTGETKTYTLNEADVDGISGEIIFEERRNGFALATISLTGTPDGGVHPAHIHANSAAIGGGILFTFNPVNGTTGMSMTDTREGMMDGEEGYTYDEILEVDGYVNVHLSAEALATIVAQGDIGSNELTGVSQTYPLAAVAVAGISGEITFQERINGFALATITLVGTPVDGSHPAHIHENSAAVGGGILYTFNPVNGATGVSISDTRQGMMDGEASYNYAQILTVDGYVNVHLSATELATIVAQGDIGVNFE
;
A
#
# COMPACT_ATOMS: atom_id res chain seq x y z
N MET A 1 -11.50 3.39 -76.62
CA MET A 1 -11.68 2.06 -75.99
C MET A 1 -12.37 2.32 -74.65
N LYS A 2 -13.71 2.46 -74.62
CA LYS A 2 -14.71 1.40 -74.35
C LYS A 2 -14.41 0.57 -73.07
N ASN A 3 -15.08 0.93 -71.97
CA ASN A 3 -16.03 0.10 -71.20
C ASN A 3 -16.55 0.96 -70.02
N SER A 4 -17.75 1.55 -70.13
CA SER A 4 -19.07 1.02 -69.73
C SER A 4 -19.23 0.91 -68.20
N LEU A 5 -19.87 1.89 -67.54
CA LEU A 5 -21.31 1.91 -67.19
C LEU A 5 -21.77 0.67 -66.42
N ILE A 6 -22.19 0.86 -65.16
CA ILE A 6 -23.49 0.42 -64.62
C ILE A 6 -23.92 1.41 -63.52
N ILE A 7 -25.06 2.03 -63.77
CA ILE A 7 -25.89 2.78 -62.83
C ILE A 7 -26.75 1.75 -62.10
N ASN A 8 -26.92 1.86 -60.77
CA ASN A 8 -28.23 1.52 -60.21
C ASN A 8 -28.54 2.33 -58.94
N ARG A 9 -29.60 3.15 -59.06
CA ARG A 9 -30.32 3.78 -57.95
C ARG A 9 -31.29 2.74 -57.39
N ILE A 10 -31.25 2.44 -56.10
CA ILE A 10 -32.35 1.72 -55.43
C ILE A 10 -32.75 2.46 -54.15
N LYS A 11 -33.89 3.14 -54.32
CA LYS A 11 -35.00 3.48 -53.42
C LYS A 11 -34.79 3.35 -51.90
N GLN A 12 -35.06 4.48 -51.25
CA GLN A 12 -35.52 4.62 -49.87
C GLN A 12 -36.63 3.61 -49.55
N GLY A 13 -36.46 2.88 -48.45
CA GLY A 13 -37.50 2.16 -47.74
C GLY A 13 -37.31 2.43 -46.25
N ALA A 14 -38.12 3.34 -45.70
CA ALA A 14 -38.21 3.57 -44.27
C ALA A 14 -38.89 2.35 -43.65
N LEU A 15 -38.12 1.54 -42.91
CA LEU A 15 -38.65 0.48 -42.07
C LEU A 15 -38.78 1.05 -40.65
N LEU A 16 -40.00 1.48 -40.31
CA LEU A 16 -40.39 1.85 -38.96
C LEU A 16 -40.40 0.57 -38.12
N LEU A 17 -39.32 0.30 -37.37
CA LEU A 17 -39.36 -0.69 -36.28
C LEU A 17 -40.03 -0.01 -35.09
N MET A 18 -41.29 -0.35 -34.88
CA MET A 18 -42.03 -0.05 -33.66
C MET A 18 -41.48 -0.96 -32.56
N SER A 19 -40.45 -0.51 -31.85
CA SER A 19 -39.98 -1.14 -30.63
C SER A 19 -41.05 -0.95 -29.55
N ALA A 20 -41.77 -2.02 -29.26
CA ALA A 20 -42.65 -2.08 -28.11
C ALA A 20 -41.79 -1.95 -26.84
N LEU A 21 -41.88 -0.80 -26.16
CA LEU A 21 -41.46 -0.68 -24.77
C LEU A 21 -42.39 -1.57 -23.94
N ILE A 22 -41.86 -2.70 -23.49
CA ILE A 22 -42.46 -3.45 -22.39
C ILE A 22 -41.97 -2.76 -21.12
N PHE A 23 -42.81 -1.91 -20.54
CA PHE A 23 -42.64 -1.47 -19.16
C PHE A 23 -42.93 -2.68 -18.27
N VAL A 24 -41.88 -3.38 -17.82
CA VAL A 24 -41.99 -4.22 -16.63
C VAL A 24 -41.97 -3.26 -15.44
N ALA A 25 -43.16 -2.88 -14.99
CA ALA A 25 -43.33 -2.37 -13.64
C ALA A 25 -43.05 -3.56 -12.71
N CYS A 26 -41.89 -3.57 -12.05
CA CYS A 26 -41.64 -4.49 -10.95
C CYS A 26 -42.64 -4.14 -9.85
N THR A 27 -43.57 -5.06 -9.58
CA THR A 27 -44.45 -5.00 -8.42
C THR A 27 -43.58 -5.15 -7.17
N GLU A 28 -43.66 -4.16 -6.28
CA GLU A 28 -43.24 -4.26 -4.89
C GLU A 28 -44.12 -5.31 -4.20
N ASP A 29 -43.83 -6.60 -4.35
CA ASP A 29 -44.43 -7.69 -3.56
C ASP A 29 -43.83 -9.00 -4.05
N ASP A 30 -42.79 -9.49 -3.35
CA ASP A 30 -42.39 -10.91 -3.21
C ASP A 30 -40.91 -11.01 -2.76
N MET A 31 -40.53 -10.27 -1.71
CA MET A 31 -39.36 -10.66 -0.92
C MET A 31 -39.85 -11.55 0.21
N PRO A 32 -39.32 -12.77 0.37
CA PRO A 32 -39.77 -13.67 1.41
C PRO A 32 -39.44 -13.06 2.77
N ALA A 33 -40.48 -12.61 3.48
CA ALA A 33 -40.39 -12.44 4.92
C ALA A 33 -40.02 -13.80 5.55
N LEU A 34 -39.34 -13.79 6.69
CA LEU A 34 -39.12 -15.00 7.49
C LEU A 34 -40.44 -15.77 7.59
N ASP A 35 -40.40 -17.07 7.29
CA ASP A 35 -41.53 -17.95 7.56
C ASP A 35 -41.87 -17.81 9.06
N PRO A 36 -43.13 -17.61 9.46
CA PRO A 36 -43.49 -17.52 10.88
C PRO A 36 -43.03 -18.74 11.73
N ASP A 37 -42.71 -19.88 11.12
CA ASP A 37 -42.13 -21.05 11.79
C ASP A 37 -40.58 -21.06 11.81
N GLU A 38 -39.93 -20.10 11.15
CA GLU A 38 -38.48 -19.93 11.09
C GLU A 38 -37.98 -19.06 12.26
N VAL A 39 -37.05 -19.61 13.04
CA VAL A 39 -36.49 -18.92 14.22
C VAL A 39 -34.98 -18.75 14.07
N LEU A 40 -34.42 -17.70 14.67
CA LEU A 40 -32.98 -17.51 14.71
C LEU A 40 -32.32 -18.58 15.61
N THR A 41 -31.18 -19.11 15.18
CA THR A 41 -30.40 -20.10 15.98
C THR A 41 -29.65 -19.43 17.14
N GLY A 42 -29.47 -18.10 17.06
CA GLY A 42 -28.64 -17.31 17.97
C GLY A 42 -27.19 -17.16 17.53
N GLN A 43 -26.76 -17.84 16.45
CA GLN A 43 -25.48 -17.53 15.81
C GLN A 43 -25.59 -16.21 15.06
N SER A 44 -24.60 -15.33 15.26
CA SER A 44 -24.53 -14.06 14.56
C SER A 44 -23.10 -13.60 14.30
N LYS A 45 -22.94 -12.75 13.29
CA LYS A 45 -21.69 -12.08 12.94
C LYS A 45 -21.98 -10.63 12.52
N SER A 46 -21.24 -9.68 13.07
CA SER A 46 -21.34 -8.27 12.74
C SER A 46 -20.14 -7.84 11.92
N TYR A 47 -20.37 -6.97 10.95
CA TYR A 47 -19.36 -6.27 10.16
C TYR A 47 -19.64 -4.78 10.21
N ASP A 48 -18.58 -3.98 10.27
CA ASP A 48 -18.70 -2.52 10.19
C ASP A 48 -18.87 -2.08 8.73
N LEU A 49 -19.66 -1.03 8.53
CA LEU A 49 -19.85 -0.38 7.23
C LEU A 49 -19.35 1.07 7.37
N ASP A 50 -18.17 1.31 6.83
CA ASP A 50 -17.48 2.60 6.89
C ASP A 50 -18.04 3.61 5.90
N GLU A 51 -17.89 4.87 6.26
CA GLU A 51 -18.24 6.02 5.43
C GLU A 51 -17.37 6.10 4.18
N VAL A 52 -17.99 6.37 3.03
CA VAL A 52 -17.26 6.48 1.74
C VAL A 52 -17.40 7.87 1.11
N ALA A 53 -18.42 8.10 0.27
CA ALA A 53 -18.51 9.35 -0.50
C ALA A 53 -19.30 10.47 0.18
N VAL A 54 -20.11 10.15 1.19
CA VAL A 54 -20.99 11.10 1.86
C VAL A 54 -20.68 11.15 3.35
N PRO A 55 -20.13 12.27 3.84
CA PRO A 55 -19.77 12.39 5.24
C PRO A 55 -20.94 12.23 6.20
N GLY A 56 -20.71 11.50 7.28
CA GLY A 56 -21.64 11.18 8.36
C GLY A 56 -22.48 9.91 8.15
N ILE A 57 -22.28 9.15 7.07
CA ILE A 57 -23.05 7.92 6.81
C ILE A 57 -22.17 6.68 7.05
N SER A 58 -22.47 5.95 8.12
CA SER A 58 -21.79 4.69 8.47
C SER A 58 -22.70 3.82 9.36
N GLY A 59 -22.31 2.58 9.61
CA GLY A 59 -23.10 1.68 10.45
C GLY A 59 -22.59 0.26 10.48
N THR A 60 -23.50 -0.71 10.56
CA THR A 60 -23.17 -2.13 10.68
C THR A 60 -24.07 -3.02 9.83
N ALA A 61 -23.54 -4.17 9.46
CA ALA A 61 -24.25 -5.29 8.85
C ALA A 61 -24.16 -6.51 9.78
N VAL A 62 -25.31 -7.05 10.20
CA VAL A 62 -25.39 -8.21 11.10
C VAL A 62 -26.01 -9.38 10.36
N LEU A 63 -25.25 -10.47 10.22
CA LEU A 63 -25.71 -11.77 9.76
C LEU A 63 -26.20 -12.58 10.96
N GLU A 64 -27.39 -13.16 10.86
CA GLU A 64 -27.97 -14.06 11.86
C GLU A 64 -28.44 -15.35 11.19
N GLU A 65 -28.02 -16.49 11.70
CA GLU A 65 -28.42 -17.79 11.16
C GLU A 65 -29.87 -18.13 11.55
N THR A 66 -30.63 -18.62 10.59
CA THR A 66 -32.00 -19.13 10.79
C THR A 66 -32.02 -20.64 10.99
N SER A 67 -33.09 -21.18 11.57
CA SER A 67 -33.29 -22.62 11.76
C SER A 67 -33.35 -23.43 10.47
N THR A 68 -33.50 -22.78 9.30
CA THR A 68 -33.47 -23.43 7.98
C THR A 68 -32.07 -23.46 7.34
N GLY A 69 -31.07 -22.80 7.96
CA GLY A 69 -29.74 -22.60 7.40
C GLY A 69 -29.60 -21.41 6.46
N SER A 70 -30.70 -20.68 6.22
CA SER A 70 -30.69 -19.35 5.58
C SER A 70 -30.14 -18.29 6.54
N THR A 71 -29.82 -17.11 6.03
CA THR A 71 -29.24 -16.00 6.82
C THR A 71 -30.15 -14.79 6.78
N LYS A 72 -30.49 -14.24 7.94
CA LYS A 72 -31.05 -12.89 8.04
C LYS A 72 -29.88 -11.89 8.07
N LEU A 73 -29.81 -11.01 7.09
CA LEU A 73 -28.92 -9.86 7.10
C LEU A 73 -29.71 -8.62 7.50
N THR A 74 -29.26 -7.96 8.58
CA THR A 74 -29.79 -6.66 9.02
C THR A 74 -28.70 -5.60 8.84
N ILE A 75 -28.97 -4.58 8.03
CA ILE A 75 -28.10 -3.40 7.90
C ILE A 75 -28.71 -2.26 8.73
N THR A 76 -27.89 -1.61 9.55
CA THR A 76 -28.26 -0.41 10.32
C THR A 76 -27.26 0.70 10.04
N LEU A 77 -27.69 1.76 9.37
CA LEU A 77 -26.91 2.96 9.09
C LEU A 77 -27.39 4.15 9.91
N SER A 78 -26.46 5.05 10.24
CA SER A 78 -26.73 6.38 10.75
C SER A 78 -26.51 7.43 9.65
N GLY A 79 -27.15 8.59 9.77
CA GLY A 79 -26.90 9.73 8.88
C GLY A 79 -27.56 9.66 7.50
N THR A 80 -28.40 8.65 7.23
CA THR A 80 -29.11 8.52 5.95
C THR A 80 -30.11 9.67 5.73
N PRO A 81 -30.25 10.17 4.48
CA PRO A 81 -31.27 11.16 4.15
C PRO A 81 -32.72 10.67 4.40
N ASP A 82 -33.48 11.43 5.19
CA ASP A 82 -34.88 11.11 5.52
C ASP A 82 -35.76 10.96 4.27
N GLY A 83 -36.56 9.90 4.22
CA GLY A 83 -37.40 9.54 3.07
C GLY A 83 -36.64 8.96 1.88
N GLY A 84 -35.32 8.82 1.96
CA GLY A 84 -34.49 8.16 0.96
C GLY A 84 -34.72 6.64 0.89
N GLN A 85 -34.33 6.05 -0.24
CA GLN A 85 -34.19 4.60 -0.39
C GLN A 85 -32.81 4.34 -0.97
N HIS A 86 -32.02 3.55 -0.25
CA HIS A 86 -30.61 3.35 -0.55
C HIS A 86 -30.38 1.90 -0.96
N PRO A 87 -30.27 1.60 -2.27
CA PRO A 87 -29.99 0.24 -2.73
C PRO A 87 -28.74 -0.32 -2.05
N ALA A 88 -28.75 -1.61 -1.73
CA ALA A 88 -27.62 -2.28 -1.12
C ALA A 88 -27.39 -3.65 -1.76
N HIS A 89 -26.13 -4.07 -1.81
CA HIS A 89 -25.74 -5.31 -2.45
C HIS A 89 -24.57 -5.96 -1.69
N ILE A 90 -24.51 -7.29 -1.72
CA ILE A 90 -23.27 -8.03 -1.50
C ILE A 90 -22.60 -8.21 -2.86
N HIS A 91 -21.34 -7.82 -2.98
CA HIS A 91 -20.50 -7.99 -4.15
C HIS A 91 -19.44 -9.07 -3.93
N PHE A 92 -18.87 -9.59 -5.01
CA PHE A 92 -17.68 -10.48 -4.97
C PHE A 92 -16.38 -9.70 -4.77
N ASN A 93 -15.33 -10.40 -4.31
CA ASN A 93 -13.99 -9.90 -3.99
C ASN A 93 -13.98 -8.96 -2.77
N SER A 94 -12.87 -8.26 -2.51
CA SER A 94 -12.86 -7.17 -1.53
C SER A 94 -13.38 -5.87 -2.12
N ALA A 95 -13.74 -4.94 -1.24
CA ALA A 95 -14.08 -3.57 -1.56
C ALA A 95 -13.01 -2.84 -2.39
N ALA A 96 -11.72 -3.08 -2.07
CA ALA A 96 -10.59 -2.45 -2.75
C ALA A 96 -10.40 -2.96 -4.19
N THR A 97 -10.71 -4.24 -4.45
CA THR A 97 -10.65 -4.83 -5.80
C THR A 97 -11.92 -4.56 -6.60
N GLY A 98 -13.07 -4.50 -5.92
CA GLY A 98 -14.38 -4.43 -6.53
C GLY A 98 -14.82 -5.75 -7.17
N GLY A 99 -16.05 -5.80 -7.67
CA GLY A 99 -16.61 -7.02 -8.23
C GLY A 99 -18.09 -6.91 -8.58
N GLY A 100 -18.60 -7.92 -9.29
CA GLY A 100 -20.02 -8.01 -9.64
C GLY A 100 -20.91 -8.20 -8.40
N ILE A 101 -22.21 -7.97 -8.57
CA ILE A 101 -23.21 -8.21 -7.54
C ILE A 101 -23.41 -9.72 -7.38
N ALA A 102 -23.30 -10.21 -6.15
CA ALA A 102 -23.59 -11.60 -5.77
C ALA A 102 -25.02 -11.75 -5.23
N VAL A 103 -25.45 -10.80 -4.39
CA VAL A 103 -26.78 -10.79 -3.76
C VAL A 103 -27.35 -9.39 -3.78
N SER A 104 -28.54 -9.24 -4.36
CA SER A 104 -29.34 -8.02 -4.23
C SER A 104 -30.05 -7.97 -2.87
N LEU A 105 -29.89 -6.88 -2.13
CA LEU A 105 -30.48 -6.71 -0.80
C LEU A 105 -31.70 -5.78 -0.84
N THR A 106 -32.54 -5.87 0.18
CA THR A 106 -33.56 -4.86 0.44
C THR A 106 -32.88 -3.49 0.61
N PRO A 107 -33.35 -2.41 -0.05
CA PRO A 107 -32.80 -1.09 0.16
C PRO A 107 -32.86 -0.63 1.62
N VAL A 108 -31.83 0.08 2.09
CA VAL A 108 -31.84 0.73 3.40
C VAL A 108 -32.83 1.88 3.37
N ASN A 109 -33.79 1.86 4.29
CA ASN A 109 -34.77 2.91 4.43
C ASN A 109 -34.10 4.16 5.03
N GLY A 110 -34.11 5.28 4.32
CA GLY A 110 -33.39 6.49 4.71
C GLY A 110 -33.94 7.17 5.98
N THR A 111 -35.20 6.94 6.34
CA THR A 111 -35.80 7.46 7.58
C THR A 111 -35.37 6.67 8.81
N THR A 112 -35.33 5.34 8.71
CA THR A 112 -35.00 4.46 9.85
C THR A 112 -33.53 4.08 9.90
N GLY A 113 -32.82 4.16 8.78
CA GLY A 113 -31.48 3.63 8.58
C GLY A 113 -31.41 2.10 8.49
N ILE A 114 -32.55 1.41 8.38
CA ILE A 114 -32.60 -0.06 8.53
C ILE A 114 -32.95 -0.75 7.21
N SER A 115 -32.31 -1.89 6.95
CA SER A 115 -32.70 -2.90 5.95
C SER A 115 -32.65 -4.29 6.57
N GLU A 116 -33.58 -5.16 6.18
CA GLU A 116 -33.56 -6.59 6.49
C GLU A 116 -33.73 -7.41 5.21
N THR A 117 -32.90 -8.43 5.03
CA THR A 117 -32.93 -9.35 3.87
C THR A 117 -32.73 -10.79 4.32
N ILE A 118 -33.53 -11.73 3.81
CA ILE A 118 -33.30 -13.17 4.00
C ILE A 118 -32.55 -13.73 2.80
N ILE A 119 -31.36 -14.26 3.06
CA ILE A 119 -30.42 -14.76 2.08
C ILE A 119 -30.34 -16.29 2.20
N SER A 120 -30.68 -16.97 1.11
CA SER A 120 -30.49 -18.41 0.96
C SER A 120 -29.81 -18.79 -0.35
N ARG A 121 -29.70 -17.83 -1.27
CA ARG A 121 -29.19 -17.99 -2.64
C ARG A 121 -28.59 -16.68 -3.13
N GLN A 122 -27.68 -16.79 -4.10
CA GLN A 122 -27.19 -15.67 -4.89
C GLN A 122 -28.18 -15.34 -6.02
N ASP A 123 -27.98 -14.20 -6.67
CA ASP A 123 -28.82 -13.72 -7.77
C ASP A 123 -28.77 -14.65 -9.00
N ASP A 124 -27.67 -15.41 -9.18
CA ASP A 124 -27.53 -16.44 -10.22
C ASP A 124 -28.28 -17.76 -9.88
N GLY A 125 -28.80 -17.86 -8.66
CA GLY A 125 -29.50 -19.00 -8.14
C GLY A 125 -28.64 -20.11 -7.52
N SER A 126 -27.34 -19.91 -7.37
CA SER A 126 -26.54 -20.80 -6.52
C SER A 126 -26.98 -20.68 -5.05
N SER A 127 -26.94 -21.79 -4.30
CA SER A 127 -27.27 -21.78 -2.86
C SER A 127 -26.19 -21.07 -2.06
N LEU A 128 -26.59 -20.31 -1.04
CA LEU A 128 -25.69 -19.59 -0.15
C LEU A 128 -26.17 -19.71 1.30
N THR A 129 -25.45 -20.48 2.10
CA THR A 129 -25.74 -20.73 3.52
C THR A 129 -25.04 -19.71 4.43
N TYR A 130 -25.45 -19.65 5.70
CA TYR A 130 -24.79 -18.84 6.73
C TYR A 130 -23.28 -19.08 6.81
N ASN A 131 -22.86 -20.34 6.95
CA ASN A 131 -21.42 -20.66 7.03
C ASN A 131 -20.65 -20.27 5.76
N GLN A 132 -21.28 -20.36 4.58
CA GLN A 132 -20.66 -19.91 3.34
C GLN A 132 -20.53 -18.39 3.29
N LEU A 133 -21.49 -17.63 3.84
CA LEU A 133 -21.37 -16.17 3.96
C LEU A 133 -20.23 -15.77 4.90
N LEU A 134 -20.00 -16.51 5.98
CA LEU A 134 -18.87 -16.27 6.88
C LEU A 134 -17.51 -16.46 6.21
N ASP A 135 -17.42 -17.25 5.15
CA ASP A 135 -16.16 -17.48 4.40
C ASP A 135 -16.21 -16.85 3.00
N PHE A 136 -17.23 -16.05 2.71
CA PHE A 136 -17.45 -15.48 1.38
C PHE A 136 -16.37 -14.46 1.05
N ASP A 137 -15.87 -14.50 -0.18
CA ASP A 137 -15.01 -13.45 -0.72
C ASP A 137 -15.90 -12.33 -1.26
N GLY A 138 -16.29 -11.42 -0.37
CA GLY A 138 -17.21 -10.35 -0.72
C GLY A 138 -17.12 -9.12 0.17
N TYR A 139 -17.91 -8.12 -0.20
CA TYR A 139 -18.09 -6.88 0.52
C TYR A 139 -19.52 -6.36 0.32
N ILE A 140 -19.99 -5.50 1.22
CA ILE A 140 -21.29 -4.84 1.15
C ILE A 140 -21.10 -3.41 0.67
N ASN A 141 -21.94 -3.00 -0.28
CA ASN A 141 -22.12 -1.59 -0.66
C ASN A 141 -23.52 -1.13 -0.31
N VAL A 142 -23.64 0.12 0.13
CA VAL A 142 -24.89 0.86 0.15
C VAL A 142 -24.75 2.11 -0.71
N HIS A 143 -25.66 2.28 -1.66
CA HIS A 143 -25.65 3.35 -2.66
C HIS A 143 -26.49 4.55 -2.21
N LEU A 144 -26.19 5.74 -2.74
CA LEU A 144 -26.92 6.95 -2.40
C LEU A 144 -28.39 6.89 -2.83
N SER A 145 -28.70 6.40 -4.04
CA SER A 145 -30.07 6.19 -4.49
C SER A 145 -30.13 5.31 -5.74
N ALA A 146 -31.33 4.89 -6.15
CA ALA A 146 -31.51 4.17 -7.42
C ALA A 146 -31.14 5.01 -8.66
N ASP A 147 -31.24 6.35 -8.58
CA ASP A 147 -30.85 7.26 -9.66
C ASP A 147 -29.34 7.60 -9.63
N ASP A 148 -28.65 7.28 -8.54
CA ASP A 148 -27.22 7.50 -8.34
C ASP A 148 -26.56 6.30 -7.64
N LEU A 149 -26.43 5.21 -8.40
CA LEU A 149 -25.72 4.00 -7.97
C LEU A 149 -24.19 4.17 -7.97
N GLY A 150 -23.65 5.23 -8.60
CA GLY A 150 -22.21 5.47 -8.62
C GLY A 150 -21.68 5.97 -7.27
N THR A 151 -22.53 6.67 -6.52
CA THR A 151 -22.18 7.19 -5.20
C THR A 151 -22.41 6.13 -4.11
N ILE A 152 -21.33 5.59 -3.55
CA ILE A 152 -21.37 4.68 -2.40
C ILE A 152 -21.38 5.51 -1.11
N VAL A 153 -22.35 5.28 -0.24
CA VAL A 153 -22.47 6.01 1.04
C VAL A 153 -21.86 5.26 2.21
N ALA A 154 -21.95 3.93 2.21
CA ALA A 154 -21.31 3.07 3.20
C ALA A 154 -20.82 1.77 2.56
N GLN A 155 -19.69 1.24 3.04
CA GLN A 155 -19.05 0.04 2.48
C GLN A 155 -18.34 -0.75 3.58
N GLY A 156 -18.33 -2.08 3.47
CA GLY A 156 -17.54 -2.91 4.39
C GLY A 156 -17.26 -4.29 3.82
N ASP A 157 -16.02 -4.75 4.01
CA ASP A 157 -15.61 -6.11 3.67
C ASP A 157 -16.28 -7.14 4.61
N ILE A 158 -16.66 -8.29 4.05
CA ILE A 158 -17.30 -9.37 4.82
C ILE A 158 -16.56 -10.69 4.61
N GLY A 159 -16.96 -11.69 5.40
CA GLY A 159 -16.51 -13.07 5.23
C GLY A 159 -15.00 -13.22 5.33
N SER A 160 -14.37 -13.69 4.26
CA SER A 160 -12.92 -13.90 4.17
C SER A 160 -12.10 -12.61 4.07
N ASN A 161 -12.74 -11.49 3.69
CA ASN A 161 -12.09 -10.19 3.60
C ASN A 161 -12.12 -9.43 4.93
N GLU A 162 -12.80 -9.92 5.96
CA GLU A 162 -12.83 -9.25 7.27
C GLU A 162 -11.41 -8.97 7.80
N LEU A 163 -11.19 -7.76 8.31
CA LEU A 163 -9.95 -7.41 8.99
C LEU A 163 -9.86 -8.12 10.34
N THR A 164 -8.68 -8.67 10.67
CA THR A 164 -8.44 -9.32 11.97
C THR A 164 -8.21 -8.31 13.09
N GLY A 165 -7.86 -7.07 12.72
CA GLY A 165 -7.41 -6.00 13.62
C GLY A 165 -5.89 -5.98 13.82
N GLU A 166 -5.15 -6.95 13.30
CA GLU A 166 -3.70 -6.88 13.23
C GLU A 166 -3.25 -5.91 12.14
N THR A 167 -2.31 -5.03 12.48
CA THR A 167 -1.83 -3.98 11.57
C THR A 167 -0.34 -3.77 11.69
N LYS A 168 0.27 -3.32 10.58
CA LYS A 168 1.67 -2.91 10.51
C LYS A 168 1.80 -1.64 9.70
N THR A 169 2.44 -0.62 10.29
CA THR A 169 2.67 0.68 9.64
C THR A 169 4.15 0.87 9.35
N TYR A 170 4.46 1.38 8.16
CA TYR A 170 5.80 1.81 7.77
C TYR A 170 5.77 3.27 7.28
N THR A 171 6.74 4.06 7.73
CA THR A 171 6.88 5.45 7.28
C THR A 171 7.43 5.52 5.86
N LEU A 172 6.83 6.37 5.03
CA LEU A 172 7.30 6.72 3.70
C LEU A 172 7.87 8.15 3.77
N ASN A 173 9.19 8.25 3.82
CA ASN A 173 9.89 9.52 3.92
C ASN A 173 9.92 10.23 2.57
N GLU A 174 10.11 11.54 2.63
CA GLU A 174 10.41 12.38 1.47
C GLU A 174 11.64 11.88 0.71
N ALA A 175 11.57 11.94 -0.62
CA ALA A 175 12.64 11.48 -1.52
C ALA A 175 13.10 12.62 -2.46
N ASP A 176 12.82 12.53 -3.78
CA ASP A 176 13.32 13.50 -4.77
C ASP A 176 12.50 14.80 -4.83
N VAL A 177 11.33 14.83 -4.20
CA VAL A 177 10.39 15.96 -4.23
C VAL A 177 10.07 16.43 -2.83
N ASP A 178 10.60 17.60 -2.49
CA ASP A 178 10.37 18.25 -1.20
C ASP A 178 8.87 18.41 -0.89
N GLY A 179 8.51 18.14 0.37
CA GLY A 179 7.18 18.29 0.94
C GLY A 179 6.25 17.09 0.78
N ILE A 180 6.70 15.97 0.19
CA ILE A 180 5.86 14.77 -0.01
C ILE A 180 6.32 13.65 0.90
N SER A 181 5.46 13.20 1.82
CA SER A 181 5.77 12.12 2.74
C SER A 181 4.49 11.54 3.35
N GLY A 182 4.58 10.40 4.01
CA GLY A 182 3.45 9.81 4.72
C GLY A 182 3.75 8.41 5.23
N GLU A 183 2.82 7.49 5.05
CA GLU A 183 2.93 6.12 5.53
C GLU A 183 2.17 5.12 4.66
N ILE A 184 2.52 3.85 4.83
CA ILE A 184 1.75 2.71 4.35
C ILE A 184 1.37 1.85 5.54
N ILE A 185 0.09 1.45 5.61
CA ILE A 185 -0.46 0.56 6.61
C ILE A 185 -0.87 -0.73 5.91
N PHE A 186 -0.48 -1.87 6.47
CA PHE A 186 -0.97 -3.18 6.09
C PHE A 186 -1.88 -3.68 7.21
N GLU A 187 -3.12 -4.03 6.87
CA GLU A 187 -4.11 -4.56 7.81
C GLU A 187 -4.42 -6.01 7.42
N GLU A 188 -4.20 -6.95 8.33
CA GLU A 188 -4.39 -8.37 8.05
C GLU A 188 -5.88 -8.67 7.84
N ARG A 189 -6.17 -9.45 6.79
CA ARG A 189 -7.48 -10.02 6.50
C ARG A 189 -7.53 -11.47 6.97
N ARG A 190 -8.73 -11.95 7.30
CA ARG A 190 -8.97 -13.32 7.75
C ARG A 190 -8.51 -14.40 6.75
N ASN A 191 -8.39 -14.06 5.46
CA ASN A 191 -7.84 -14.94 4.44
C ASN A 191 -6.30 -15.02 4.42
N GLY A 192 -5.60 -14.32 5.33
CA GLY A 192 -4.14 -14.31 5.48
C GLY A 192 -3.43 -13.26 4.61
N PHE A 193 -4.13 -12.58 3.71
CA PHE A 193 -3.59 -11.45 2.95
C PHE A 193 -3.81 -10.13 3.71
N ALA A 194 -3.45 -9.01 3.10
CA ALA A 194 -3.59 -7.70 3.71
C ALA A 194 -4.40 -6.73 2.83
N LEU A 195 -4.99 -5.74 3.47
CA LEU A 195 -5.32 -4.46 2.85
C LEU A 195 -4.14 -3.51 3.04
N ALA A 196 -3.52 -3.07 1.95
CA ALA A 196 -2.48 -2.06 1.96
C ALA A 196 -3.08 -0.68 1.71
N THR A 197 -2.95 0.24 2.67
CA THR A 197 -3.41 1.62 2.58
C THR A 197 -2.22 2.57 2.62
N ILE A 198 -1.97 3.29 1.52
CA ILE A 198 -0.97 4.36 1.46
C ILE A 198 -1.66 5.69 1.72
N SER A 199 -1.09 6.51 2.59
CA SER A 199 -1.52 7.87 2.87
C SER A 199 -0.33 8.82 2.78
N LEU A 200 -0.36 9.72 1.79
CA LEU A 200 0.65 10.74 1.58
C LEU A 200 0.08 12.14 1.77
N THR A 201 0.94 13.04 2.21
CA THR A 201 0.68 14.48 2.24
C THR A 201 1.53 15.18 1.19
N GLY A 202 1.07 16.32 0.70
CA GLY A 202 1.83 17.15 -0.27
C GLY A 202 1.79 16.68 -1.73
N THR A 203 1.01 15.66 -2.06
CA THR A 203 0.88 15.16 -3.44
C THR A 203 0.30 16.23 -4.39
N PRO A 204 0.76 16.31 -5.65
CA PRO A 204 0.17 17.19 -6.66
C PRO A 204 -1.30 16.85 -6.97
N ASP A 205 -2.20 17.84 -6.84
CA ASP A 205 -3.63 17.69 -7.13
C ASP A 205 -3.88 17.19 -8.56
N GLY A 206 -4.76 16.19 -8.69
CA GLY A 206 -5.04 15.50 -9.95
C GLY A 206 -3.93 14.56 -10.43
N GLY A 207 -2.85 14.40 -9.67
CA GLY A 207 -1.77 13.45 -9.95
C GLY A 207 -2.22 11.99 -9.83
N VAL A 208 -1.47 11.10 -10.48
CA VAL A 208 -1.61 9.64 -10.33
C VAL A 208 -0.20 9.10 -10.14
N HIS A 209 0.07 8.56 -8.96
CA HIS A 209 1.41 8.22 -8.52
C HIS A 209 1.54 6.71 -8.37
N PRO A 210 2.18 6.01 -9.34
CA PRO A 210 2.44 4.58 -9.22
C PRO A 210 3.20 4.27 -7.93
N ALA A 211 2.92 3.13 -7.31
CA ALA A 211 3.61 2.69 -6.11
C ALA A 211 3.94 1.20 -6.19
N HIS A 212 5.09 0.82 -5.67
CA HIS A 212 5.59 -0.56 -5.74
C HIS A 212 6.33 -0.96 -4.46
N ILE A 213 6.30 -2.26 -4.14
CA ILE A 213 7.35 -2.90 -3.34
C ILE A 213 8.50 -3.27 -4.29
N HIS A 214 9.71 -2.89 -3.93
CA HIS A 214 10.96 -3.28 -4.58
C HIS A 214 11.79 -4.20 -3.69
N ALA A 215 12.65 -5.02 -4.30
CA ALA A 215 13.56 -5.92 -3.58
C ALA A 215 14.76 -5.19 -2.94
N ASN A 216 15.32 -5.79 -1.88
CA ASN A 216 16.41 -5.27 -1.03
C ASN A 216 15.98 -4.06 -0.20
N SER A 217 16.93 -3.33 0.42
CA SER A 217 16.62 -2.01 0.98
C SER A 217 16.66 -0.92 -0.08
N ALA A 218 16.02 0.20 0.23
CA ALA A 218 16.07 1.43 -0.56
C ALA A 218 17.50 1.89 -0.90
N ALA A 219 18.44 1.71 0.03
CA ALA A 219 19.84 2.13 -0.14
C ALA A 219 20.62 1.25 -1.13
N ILE A 220 20.18 0.00 -1.37
CA ILE A 220 20.75 -0.91 -2.37
C ILE A 220 19.99 -0.81 -3.69
N GLY A 221 18.66 -0.70 -3.61
CA GLY A 221 17.76 -0.77 -4.75
C GLY A 221 17.51 -2.20 -5.23
N GLY A 222 16.58 -2.35 -6.16
CA GLY A 222 16.16 -3.66 -6.67
C GLY A 222 14.98 -3.58 -7.63
N GLY A 223 14.65 -4.72 -8.24
CA GLY A 223 13.49 -4.86 -9.12
C GLY A 223 12.17 -4.75 -8.36
N ILE A 224 11.08 -4.55 -9.09
CA ILE A 224 9.72 -4.55 -8.54
C ILE A 224 9.33 -5.98 -8.13
N LEU A 225 8.74 -6.09 -6.94
CA LEU A 225 8.21 -7.32 -6.37
C LEU A 225 6.67 -7.34 -6.38
N PHE A 226 6.04 -6.18 -6.17
CA PHE A 226 4.59 -6.04 -6.11
C PHE A 226 4.17 -4.63 -6.53
N THR A 227 3.10 -4.51 -7.32
CA THR A 227 2.54 -3.25 -7.78
C THR A 227 1.24 -2.93 -7.06
N PHE A 228 1.19 -1.78 -6.38
CA PHE A 228 -0.01 -1.27 -5.72
C PHE A 228 -0.95 -0.54 -6.71
N ASN A 229 -2.18 -0.31 -6.27
CA ASN A 229 -3.00 0.75 -6.87
C ASN A 229 -2.25 2.10 -6.77
N PRO A 230 -2.27 2.95 -7.81
CA PRO A 230 -1.62 4.26 -7.75
C PRO A 230 -2.23 5.15 -6.68
N VAL A 231 -1.39 5.94 -6.01
CA VAL A 231 -1.85 6.98 -5.08
C VAL A 231 -2.53 8.11 -5.86
N ASN A 232 -3.75 8.43 -5.46
CA ASN A 232 -4.51 9.55 -6.01
C ASN A 232 -3.92 10.86 -5.50
N GLY A 233 -3.40 11.70 -6.37
CA GLY A 233 -2.69 12.93 -6.01
C GLY A 233 -3.57 14.01 -5.36
N THR A 234 -4.89 13.97 -5.56
CA THR A 234 -5.84 14.87 -4.89
C THR A 234 -6.06 14.49 -3.43
N THR A 235 -6.21 13.19 -3.15
CA THR A 235 -6.52 12.72 -1.78
C THR A 235 -5.28 12.29 -1.01
N GLY A 236 -4.16 12.00 -1.70
CA GLY A 236 -2.98 11.38 -1.13
C GLY A 236 -3.14 9.89 -0.80
N MET A 237 -4.27 9.27 -1.19
CA MET A 237 -4.62 7.92 -0.75
C MET A 237 -4.50 6.87 -1.85
N SER A 238 -4.11 5.65 -1.47
CA SER A 238 -4.29 4.42 -2.24
C SER A 238 -4.73 3.28 -1.31
N MET A 239 -5.55 2.37 -1.80
CA MET A 239 -5.95 1.13 -1.12
C MET A 239 -5.76 -0.03 -2.09
N THR A 240 -5.07 -1.09 -1.68
CA THR A 240 -4.79 -2.27 -2.52
C THR A 240 -5.00 -3.56 -1.73
N ASP A 241 -5.69 -4.52 -2.32
CA ASP A 241 -5.73 -5.88 -1.80
C ASP A 241 -4.46 -6.63 -2.22
N THR A 242 -3.73 -7.23 -1.26
CA THR A 242 -2.43 -7.84 -1.57
C THR A 242 -2.52 -9.24 -2.16
N ARG A 243 -3.73 -9.76 -2.44
CA ARG A 243 -3.93 -11.06 -3.10
C ARG A 243 -3.41 -11.11 -4.54
N GLU A 244 -3.42 -9.99 -5.24
CA GLU A 244 -2.96 -9.91 -6.63
C GLU A 244 -2.39 -8.51 -6.88
N GLY A 245 -1.16 -8.45 -7.41
CA GLY A 245 -0.55 -7.20 -7.82
C GLY A 245 -1.24 -6.62 -9.06
N MET A 246 -1.09 -5.32 -9.30
CA MET A 246 -1.71 -4.66 -10.46
C MET A 246 -1.08 -5.04 -11.81
N MET A 247 0.02 -5.79 -11.84
CA MET A 247 0.63 -6.27 -13.08
C MET A 247 0.45 -7.78 -13.26
N ASP A 248 0.14 -8.19 -14.49
CA ASP A 248 -0.02 -9.60 -14.87
C ASP A 248 1.20 -10.44 -14.47
N GLY A 249 0.95 -11.47 -13.66
CA GLY A 249 1.97 -12.43 -13.23
C GLY A 249 2.69 -12.06 -11.93
N GLU A 250 2.31 -10.98 -11.27
CA GLU A 250 2.71 -10.73 -9.88
C GLU A 250 1.96 -11.66 -8.93
N GLU A 251 2.70 -12.36 -8.06
CA GLU A 251 2.11 -13.14 -6.97
C GLU A 251 1.70 -12.21 -5.83
N GLY A 252 0.59 -12.53 -5.18
CA GLY A 252 0.15 -11.82 -3.99
C GLY A 252 1.09 -12.02 -2.81
N TYR A 253 1.01 -11.11 -1.84
CA TYR A 253 1.73 -11.19 -0.58
C TYR A 253 0.75 -11.40 0.58
N THR A 254 0.97 -12.46 1.35
CA THR A 254 0.31 -12.62 2.65
C THR A 254 0.81 -11.56 3.64
N TYR A 255 0.04 -11.34 4.71
CA TYR A 255 0.44 -10.40 5.77
C TYR A 255 1.78 -10.82 6.41
N ASP A 256 1.96 -12.11 6.70
CA ASP A 256 3.22 -12.65 7.24
C ASP A 256 4.41 -12.43 6.28
N GLU A 257 4.21 -12.63 4.97
CA GLU A 257 5.25 -12.38 3.97
C GLU A 257 5.65 -10.90 3.90
N ILE A 258 4.70 -9.97 4.10
CA ILE A 258 4.99 -8.53 4.17
C ILE A 258 5.86 -8.18 5.39
N LEU A 259 5.69 -8.87 6.51
CA LEU A 259 6.51 -8.65 7.71
C LEU A 259 7.96 -9.14 7.52
N GLU A 260 8.17 -10.12 6.64
CA GLU A 260 9.48 -10.75 6.42
C GLU A 260 10.18 -10.27 5.15
N VAL A 261 9.47 -9.60 4.23
CA VAL A 261 10.02 -9.21 2.93
C VAL A 261 11.31 -8.41 3.08
N ASP A 262 12.32 -8.77 2.30
CA ASP A 262 13.49 -7.91 2.08
C ASP A 262 13.14 -6.91 0.99
N GLY A 263 12.42 -5.86 1.38
CA GLY A 263 11.90 -4.88 0.45
C GLY A 263 11.82 -3.46 0.98
N TYR A 264 11.46 -2.56 0.06
CA TYR A 264 11.15 -1.17 0.32
C TYR A 264 10.04 -0.69 -0.62
N VAL A 265 9.26 0.28 -0.18
CA VAL A 265 8.20 0.90 -0.97
C VAL A 265 8.73 2.16 -1.63
N ASN A 266 8.42 2.32 -2.92
CA ASN A 266 8.54 3.57 -3.65
C ASN A 266 7.16 4.06 -4.06
N VAL A 267 6.96 5.37 -4.00
CA VAL A 267 5.88 6.06 -4.71
C VAL A 267 6.52 7.00 -5.73
N HIS A 268 6.12 6.88 -6.99
CA HIS A 268 6.69 7.59 -8.14
C HIS A 268 5.91 8.87 -8.46
N LEU A 269 6.57 9.85 -9.06
CA LEU A 269 5.93 11.12 -9.44
C LEU A 269 4.82 10.94 -10.47
N SER A 270 5.04 10.15 -11.52
CA SER A 270 4.01 9.75 -12.49
C SER A 270 4.47 8.57 -13.34
N ALA A 271 3.58 8.01 -14.17
CA ALA A 271 3.93 6.95 -15.12
C ALA A 271 4.97 7.40 -16.18
N GLU A 272 5.03 8.69 -16.50
CA GLU A 272 6.03 9.28 -17.41
C GLU A 272 7.34 9.64 -16.71
N ALA A 273 7.33 9.71 -15.37
CA ALA A 273 8.45 10.13 -14.52
C ALA A 273 8.77 9.07 -13.45
N LEU A 274 8.80 7.79 -13.82
CA LEU A 274 9.07 6.68 -12.89
C LEU A 274 10.46 6.75 -12.22
N ALA A 275 11.42 7.50 -12.78
CA ALA A 275 12.72 7.70 -12.15
C ALA A 275 12.69 8.71 -10.99
N THR A 276 11.61 9.49 -10.85
CA THR A 276 11.45 10.48 -9.78
C THR A 276 10.58 9.88 -8.69
N ILE A 277 11.16 9.69 -7.50
CA ILE A 277 10.51 9.11 -6.34
C ILE A 277 10.01 10.26 -5.45
N VAL A 278 8.72 10.23 -5.10
CA VAL A 278 8.13 11.27 -4.22
C VAL A 278 8.12 10.86 -2.76
N ALA A 279 7.99 9.56 -2.46
CA ALA A 279 8.08 9.04 -1.11
C ALA A 279 8.68 7.62 -1.12
N GLN A 280 9.46 7.28 -0.09
CA GLN A 280 10.19 6.01 0.00
C GLN A 280 10.32 5.52 1.45
N GLY A 281 10.21 4.21 1.66
CA GLY A 281 10.41 3.61 2.99
C GLY A 281 10.78 2.14 2.93
N ASP A 282 11.75 1.73 3.74
CA ASP A 282 12.08 0.32 3.95
C ASP A 282 10.95 -0.40 4.71
N ILE A 283 10.65 -1.65 4.34
CA ILE A 283 9.59 -2.46 4.96
C ILE A 283 10.10 -3.86 5.35
N GLY A 284 9.28 -4.60 6.09
CA GLY A 284 9.55 -5.98 6.47
C GLY A 284 10.88 -6.12 7.21
N SER A 285 11.73 -7.02 6.73
CA SER A 285 13.04 -7.30 7.34
C SER A 285 14.02 -6.12 7.30
N ASN A 286 13.75 -5.10 6.49
CA ASN A 286 14.55 -3.88 6.43
C ASN A 286 14.13 -2.83 7.47
N GLU A 287 13.02 -3.00 8.18
CA GLU A 287 12.61 -2.05 9.21
C GLU A 287 13.69 -1.86 10.29
N LEU A 288 13.82 -0.63 10.79
CA LEU A 288 14.74 -0.31 11.87
C LEU A 288 14.19 -0.79 13.22
N THR A 289 15.04 -1.39 14.06
CA THR A 289 14.66 -1.82 15.42
C THR A 289 14.56 -0.65 16.41
N GLY A 290 15.06 0.53 16.01
CA GLY A 290 15.24 1.70 16.88
C GLY A 290 16.56 1.68 17.67
N VAL A 291 17.33 0.59 17.62
CA VAL A 291 18.68 0.52 18.20
C VAL A 291 19.67 1.20 17.25
N SER A 292 20.51 2.08 17.79
CA SER A 292 21.52 2.79 17.00
C SER A 292 22.79 3.11 17.79
N GLN A 293 23.89 3.33 17.06
CA GLN A 293 25.17 3.77 17.57
C GLN A 293 25.75 4.85 16.66
N THR A 294 26.19 5.97 17.26
CA THR A 294 26.78 7.09 16.54
C THR A 294 28.24 7.27 16.92
N TYR A 295 29.06 7.58 15.92
CA TYR A 295 30.50 7.85 16.07
C TYR A 295 30.84 9.22 15.45
N PRO A 296 31.56 10.10 16.17
CA PRO A 296 31.96 11.40 15.65
C PRO A 296 33.06 11.27 14.59
N LEU A 297 32.99 12.09 13.55
CA LEU A 297 34.00 12.23 12.50
C LEU A 297 34.63 13.62 12.58
N ALA A 298 35.86 13.70 13.09
CA ALA A 298 36.59 14.93 13.26
C ALA A 298 37.21 15.41 11.94
N ALA A 299 37.36 16.73 11.80
CA ALA A 299 38.03 17.35 10.65
C ALA A 299 39.52 16.98 10.58
N VAL A 300 40.02 16.66 9.38
CA VAL A 300 41.42 16.26 9.16
C VAL A 300 42.17 17.25 8.27
N ALA A 301 42.21 17.05 6.95
CA ALA A 301 43.01 17.87 6.04
C ALA A 301 42.33 19.18 5.65
N VAL A 302 41.00 19.26 5.80
CA VAL A 302 40.21 20.44 5.46
C VAL A 302 39.48 20.92 6.72
N ALA A 303 39.90 22.08 7.23
CA ALA A 303 39.29 22.67 8.40
C ALA A 303 37.80 23.00 8.13
N GLY A 304 36.94 22.67 9.09
CA GLY A 304 35.51 22.94 9.02
C GLY A 304 34.67 21.84 8.37
N ILE A 305 35.27 20.76 7.85
CA ILE A 305 34.55 19.55 7.41
C ILE A 305 34.59 18.51 8.52
N SER A 306 33.46 18.26 9.17
CA SER A 306 33.32 17.29 10.27
C SER A 306 31.88 16.81 10.36
N GLY A 307 31.60 15.81 11.17
CA GLY A 307 30.25 15.34 11.38
C GLY A 307 30.22 14.05 12.18
N GLU A 308 29.38 13.11 11.76
CA GLU A 308 29.21 11.82 12.41
C GLU A 308 28.76 10.75 11.44
N ILE A 309 28.91 9.49 11.86
CA ILE A 309 28.30 8.33 11.23
C ILE A 309 27.40 7.63 12.27
N THR A 310 26.16 7.35 11.88
CA THR A 310 25.20 6.59 12.68
C THR A 310 24.93 5.26 12.01
N PHE A 311 25.03 4.18 12.77
CA PHE A 311 24.56 2.86 12.38
C PHE A 311 23.25 2.57 13.10
N GLN A 312 22.22 2.20 12.36
CA GLN A 312 20.91 1.82 12.91
C GLN A 312 20.65 0.35 12.59
N GLU A 313 20.32 -0.45 13.59
CA GLU A 313 20.06 -1.87 13.43
C GLU A 313 18.72 -2.10 12.70
N ARG A 314 18.73 -3.00 11.71
CA ARG A 314 17.54 -3.48 11.01
C ARG A 314 17.06 -4.80 11.61
N ILE A 315 15.79 -5.16 11.38
CA ILE A 315 15.22 -6.44 11.83
C ILE A 315 16.03 -7.65 11.32
N ASN A 316 16.55 -7.59 10.09
CA ASN A 316 17.42 -8.63 9.53
C ASN A 316 18.83 -8.71 10.16
N GLY A 317 19.13 -7.87 11.16
CA GLY A 317 20.39 -7.83 11.90
C GLY A 317 21.52 -7.04 11.23
N PHE A 318 21.35 -6.57 9.99
CA PHE A 318 22.29 -5.65 9.35
C PHE A 318 22.05 -4.21 9.80
N ALA A 319 22.85 -3.28 9.31
CA ALA A 319 22.74 -1.87 9.69
C ALA A 319 22.49 -0.97 8.48
N LEU A 320 21.68 0.07 8.71
CA LEU A 320 21.67 1.26 7.88
C LEU A 320 22.72 2.23 8.40
N ALA A 321 23.76 2.50 7.62
CA ALA A 321 24.80 3.47 7.91
C ALA A 321 24.44 4.82 7.30
N THR A 322 24.39 5.87 8.12
CA THR A 322 24.15 7.25 7.68
C THR A 322 25.33 8.12 8.09
N ILE A 323 26.06 8.68 7.13
CA ILE A 323 27.09 9.69 7.37
C ILE A 323 26.46 11.06 7.17
N THR A 324 26.61 11.95 8.14
CA THR A 324 26.20 13.36 8.03
C THR A 324 27.41 14.24 8.31
N LEU A 325 27.82 15.03 7.32
CA LEU A 325 28.90 16.01 7.42
C LEU A 325 28.37 17.43 7.25
N VAL A 326 29.05 18.37 7.89
CA VAL A 326 28.90 19.81 7.64
C VAL A 326 30.13 20.35 6.91
N GLY A 327 29.95 21.43 6.14
CA GLY A 327 31.05 22.14 5.48
C GLY A 327 31.57 21.49 4.19
N THR A 328 30.89 20.45 3.67
CA THR A 328 31.25 19.81 2.40
C THR A 328 31.12 20.76 1.20
N PRO A 329 32.02 20.68 0.21
CA PRO A 329 31.86 21.39 -1.06
C PRO A 329 30.61 20.93 -1.82
N VAL A 330 29.73 21.87 -2.22
CA VAL A 330 28.39 21.59 -2.77
C VAL A 330 28.38 20.67 -4.00
N ASP A 331 29.41 20.72 -4.85
CA ASP A 331 29.46 19.92 -6.09
C ASP A 331 30.32 18.65 -5.96
N GLY A 332 30.66 18.25 -4.73
CA GLY A 332 31.54 17.13 -4.43
C GLY A 332 30.83 15.78 -4.32
N SER A 333 31.53 14.70 -4.67
CA SER A 333 31.21 13.34 -4.23
C SER A 333 32.40 12.85 -3.42
N HIS A 334 32.16 12.47 -2.17
CA HIS A 334 33.20 12.20 -1.19
C HIS A 334 33.17 10.71 -0.81
N PRO A 335 34.04 9.87 -1.40
CA PRO A 335 34.12 8.46 -1.05
C PRO A 335 34.34 8.29 0.45
N ALA A 336 33.76 7.25 1.03
CA ALA A 336 33.91 6.94 2.44
C ALA A 336 34.10 5.44 2.65
N HIS A 337 34.93 5.08 3.63
CA HIS A 337 35.29 3.69 3.90
C HIS A 337 35.40 3.42 5.39
N ILE A 338 35.12 2.18 5.80
CA ILE A 338 35.66 1.60 7.03
C ILE A 338 37.04 1.04 6.70
N HIS A 339 38.02 1.33 7.54
CA HIS A 339 39.37 0.77 7.48
C HIS A 339 39.70 -0.08 8.73
N GLU A 340 40.66 -0.99 8.61
CA GLU A 340 41.19 -1.79 9.72
C GLU A 340 42.03 -0.97 10.73
N ASN A 341 42.09 -1.47 11.97
CA ASN A 341 42.82 -0.89 13.10
C ASN A 341 42.25 0.48 13.55
N SER A 342 42.95 1.17 14.44
CA SER A 342 42.61 2.57 14.77
C SER A 342 43.10 3.54 13.70
N ALA A 343 42.47 4.72 13.65
CA ALA A 343 42.83 5.82 12.76
C ALA A 343 44.31 6.23 12.87
N ALA A 344 44.90 6.11 14.05
CA ALA A 344 46.31 6.41 14.30
C ALA A 344 47.28 5.37 13.70
N VAL A 345 46.84 4.12 13.56
CA VAL A 345 47.64 3.01 13.02
C VAL A 345 47.44 2.90 11.51
N GLY A 346 46.20 3.04 11.04
CA GLY A 346 45.81 2.82 9.65
C GLY A 346 45.71 1.34 9.28
N GLY A 347 45.13 1.07 8.11
CA GLY A 347 44.85 -0.31 7.68
C GLY A 347 44.17 -0.37 6.32
N GLY A 348 43.90 -1.61 5.86
CA GLY A 348 43.18 -1.86 4.61
C GLY A 348 41.73 -1.39 4.68
N ILE A 349 41.05 -1.32 3.53
CA ILE A 349 39.61 -1.05 3.46
C ILE A 349 38.86 -2.33 3.82
N LEU A 350 37.89 -2.20 4.72
CA LEU A 350 36.97 -3.25 5.13
C LEU A 350 35.62 -3.18 4.41
N TYR A 351 35.11 -1.96 4.23
CA TYR A 351 33.79 -1.72 3.66
C TYR A 351 33.75 -0.35 2.99
N THR A 352 33.14 -0.26 1.81
CA THR A 352 32.95 0.98 1.06
C THR A 352 31.50 1.44 1.12
N PHE A 353 31.29 2.63 1.67
CA PHE A 353 29.98 3.29 1.68
C PHE A 353 29.65 3.91 0.33
N ASN A 354 28.38 4.20 0.11
CA ASN A 354 27.98 5.22 -0.86
C ASN A 354 28.73 6.53 -0.56
N PRO A 355 29.21 7.26 -1.58
CA PRO A 355 29.89 8.53 -1.35
C PRO A 355 28.98 9.55 -0.67
N VAL A 356 29.53 10.37 0.24
CA VAL A 356 28.83 11.52 0.81
C VAL A 356 28.57 12.53 -0.30
N ASN A 357 27.30 12.90 -0.49
CA ASN A 357 26.88 13.94 -1.42
C ASN A 357 27.31 15.30 -0.86
N GLY A 358 28.12 16.04 -1.61
CA GLY A 358 28.69 17.30 -1.17
C GLY A 358 27.67 18.42 -0.96
N ALA A 359 26.53 18.39 -1.66
CA ALA A 359 25.45 19.37 -1.52
C ALA A 359 24.69 19.20 -0.22
N THR A 360 24.39 17.95 0.15
CA THR A 360 23.59 17.63 1.35
C THR A 360 24.46 17.33 2.57
N GLY A 361 25.72 16.92 2.35
CA GLY A 361 26.60 16.40 3.38
C GLY A 361 26.23 14.98 3.82
N VAL A 362 25.33 14.28 3.11
CA VAL A 362 24.76 12.99 3.55
C VAL A 362 25.23 11.83 2.67
N SER A 363 25.50 10.69 3.29
CA SER A 363 25.55 9.36 2.65
C SER A 363 24.67 8.39 3.42
N ILE A 364 23.98 7.50 2.70
CA ILE A 364 23.18 6.40 3.25
C ILE A 364 23.65 5.11 2.58
N SER A 365 23.99 4.09 3.36
CA SER A 365 24.46 2.78 2.86
C SER A 365 23.90 1.64 3.69
N ASP A 366 23.69 0.49 3.06
CA ASP A 366 23.28 -0.74 3.75
C ASP A 366 24.46 -1.69 3.90
N THR A 367 24.76 -2.12 5.12
CA THR A 367 25.98 -2.89 5.41
C THR A 367 25.97 -4.33 4.92
N ARG A 368 24.89 -4.77 4.25
CA ARG A 368 24.84 -6.04 3.51
C ARG A 368 25.73 -6.05 2.29
N GLN A 369 25.91 -4.91 1.63
CA GLN A 369 26.66 -4.81 0.38
C GLN A 369 27.47 -3.53 0.35
N GLY A 370 28.80 -3.65 0.35
CA GLY A 370 29.68 -2.52 0.07
C GLY A 370 29.79 -2.25 -1.43
N MET A 371 30.27 -1.06 -1.79
CA MET A 371 30.35 -0.62 -3.20
C MET A 371 31.49 -1.27 -3.99
N MET A 372 32.39 -2.04 -3.37
CA MET A 372 33.43 -2.79 -4.09
C MET A 372 33.17 -4.29 -4.11
N ASP A 373 33.51 -4.93 -5.24
CA ASP A 373 33.37 -6.38 -5.41
C ASP A 373 34.19 -7.16 -4.38
N GLY A 374 33.53 -8.09 -3.68
CA GLY A 374 34.17 -9.00 -2.72
C GLY A 374 34.39 -8.42 -1.32
N GLU A 375 33.84 -7.24 -1.02
CA GLU A 375 33.78 -6.75 0.36
C GLU A 375 32.90 -7.64 1.25
N ALA A 376 33.29 -7.76 2.51
CA ALA A 376 32.50 -8.47 3.50
C ALA A 376 31.27 -7.65 3.90
N SER A 377 30.17 -8.34 4.19
CA SER A 377 29.02 -7.72 4.86
C SER A 377 29.27 -7.65 6.37
N TYR A 378 28.68 -6.64 7.00
CA TYR A 378 28.78 -6.43 8.44
C TYR A 378 27.38 -6.34 9.04
N ASN A 379 27.06 -7.25 9.95
CA ASN A 379 25.86 -7.09 10.77
C ASN A 379 26.10 -6.03 11.87
N TYR A 380 25.01 -5.55 12.48
CA TYR A 380 25.07 -4.46 13.46
C TYR A 380 26.00 -4.81 14.64
N ALA A 381 25.90 -6.02 15.18
CA ALA A 381 26.75 -6.48 16.29
C ALA A 381 28.25 -6.51 15.92
N GLN A 382 28.58 -6.88 14.69
CA GLN A 382 29.97 -6.87 14.20
C GLN A 382 30.51 -5.44 14.14
N ILE A 383 29.71 -4.47 13.69
CA ILE A 383 30.10 -3.05 13.63
C ILE A 383 30.48 -2.53 15.02
N LEU A 384 29.71 -2.88 16.06
CA LEU A 384 30.00 -2.45 17.43
C LEU A 384 31.33 -2.97 17.98
N THR A 385 31.88 -4.03 17.37
CA THR A 385 33.14 -4.66 17.82
C THR A 385 34.24 -4.62 16.78
N VAL A 386 34.03 -3.92 15.66
CA VAL A 386 35.04 -3.85 14.61
C VAL A 386 36.27 -3.10 15.13
N ASP A 387 37.44 -3.65 14.89
CA ASP A 387 38.71 -2.92 15.04
C ASP A 387 38.90 -2.07 13.79
N GLY A 388 38.25 -0.91 13.77
CA GLY A 388 38.23 -0.06 12.60
C GLY A 388 38.01 1.42 12.87
N TYR A 389 38.13 2.19 11.81
CA TYR A 389 37.88 3.63 11.77
C TYR A 389 37.27 4.01 10.42
N VAL A 390 36.55 5.12 10.37
CA VAL A 390 35.94 5.65 9.15
C VAL A 390 36.78 6.79 8.60
N ASN A 391 36.99 6.77 7.29
CA ASN A 391 37.55 7.88 6.51
C ASN A 391 36.51 8.41 5.53
N VAL A 392 36.46 9.73 5.39
CA VAL A 392 35.80 10.40 4.26
C VAL A 392 36.85 11.16 3.46
N HIS A 393 36.88 10.94 2.14
CA HIS A 393 37.88 11.48 1.23
C HIS A 393 37.38 12.76 0.54
N LEU A 394 38.30 13.64 0.14
CA LEU A 394 37.95 14.91 -0.52
C LEU A 394 37.24 14.70 -1.85
N SER A 395 37.69 13.75 -2.66
CA SER A 395 37.03 13.38 -3.92
C SER A 395 37.56 12.05 -4.45
N ALA A 396 36.88 11.46 -5.42
CA ALA A 396 37.36 10.26 -6.11
C ALA A 396 38.72 10.44 -6.82
N THR A 397 39.10 11.67 -7.16
CA THR A 397 40.42 11.99 -7.75
C THR A 397 41.47 12.39 -6.72
N GLU A 398 41.07 12.65 -5.48
CA GLU A 398 41.94 13.10 -4.38
C GLU A 398 41.78 12.20 -3.14
N LEU A 399 41.81 10.88 -3.33
CA LEU A 399 41.67 9.90 -2.26
C LEU A 399 42.76 10.00 -1.17
N ALA A 400 43.90 10.63 -1.45
CA ALA A 400 44.92 10.86 -0.43
C ALA A 400 44.52 11.94 0.60
N THR A 401 43.53 12.78 0.29
CA THR A 401 43.10 13.89 1.14
C THR A 401 41.88 13.45 1.95
N ILE A 402 42.07 13.20 3.25
CA ILE A 402 40.98 12.86 4.18
C ILE A 402 40.35 14.14 4.73
N VAL A 403 39.04 14.29 4.60
CA VAL A 403 38.30 15.47 5.08
C VAL A 403 37.74 15.26 6.48
N ALA A 404 37.22 14.08 6.78
CA ALA A 404 36.69 13.71 8.08
C ALA A 404 37.10 12.27 8.47
N GLN A 405 37.37 12.02 9.75
CA GLN A 405 37.83 10.73 10.25
C GLN A 405 37.38 10.48 11.70
N GLY A 406 37.09 9.22 12.05
CA GLY A 406 36.79 8.84 13.43
C GLY A 406 36.92 7.34 13.67
N ASP A 407 37.40 6.97 14.85
CA ASP A 407 37.46 5.58 15.32
C ASP A 407 36.04 5.04 15.61
N ILE A 408 35.82 3.75 15.30
CA ILE A 408 34.56 3.05 15.53
C ILE A 408 34.79 1.71 16.25
N GLY A 409 33.70 1.04 16.64
CA GLY A 409 33.77 -0.28 17.27
C GLY A 409 34.66 -0.30 18.52
N VAL A 410 35.64 -1.20 18.57
CA VAL A 410 36.53 -1.33 19.75
C VAL A 410 37.53 -0.18 19.92
N ASN A 411 37.70 0.65 18.89
CA ASN A 411 38.58 1.82 18.96
C ASN A 411 37.85 3.07 19.48
N PHE A 412 36.53 3.00 19.66
CA PHE A 412 35.74 4.11 20.18
C PHE A 412 35.69 4.08 21.71
N GLU A 413 36.27 5.11 22.35
CA GLU A 413 36.28 5.30 23.81
C GLU A 413 35.21 6.28 24.30
#